data_AF-A0A7X2SVW9-F1
#
_entry.id   AF-A0A7X2SVW9-F1
#
_cell.length_a   1.000
_cell.length_b   1.000
_cell.length_c   1.000
_cell.angle_alpha   90.00
_cell.angle_beta   90.00
_cell.angle_gamma   90.00
#
_symmetry.space_group_name_H-M   'P 1'
#
loop_
_entity.id
_entity.type
_entity.pdbx_description
1 polymer ?
#
loop_
_entity_poly.entity_id
_entity_poly.type
_entity_poly.pdbx_seq_one_letter_code
_entity_poly.pdbx_strand_id
1 'polypeptide(L)'
;LNAIRHASAQVIRVDYQHSEKGEHLLTITDDGVGMNSTDEPPGHYGLTIMAERAQRLSGHLTLHAQPRGTRVELRFPPQPARPLE
;
A
#
# COMPACT_ATOMS: atom_id res chain seq x y z
N LEU A 1 -3.73 7.03 5.85
CA LEU A 1 -4.49 8.28 5.62
C LEU A 1 -5.58 8.12 4.56
N ASN A 2 -5.31 7.51 3.40
CA ASN A 2 -6.34 7.32 2.36
C ASN A 2 -7.59 6.61 2.89
N ALA A 3 -7.44 5.47 3.58
CA ALA A 3 -8.57 4.77 4.19
C ALA A 3 -9.35 5.64 5.20
N ILE A 4 -8.66 6.38 6.08
CA ILE A 4 -9.29 7.26 7.08
C ILE A 4 -10.13 8.36 6.43
N ARG A 5 -9.66 8.93 5.30
CA ARG A 5 -10.34 10.05 4.63
C ARG A 5 -11.43 9.63 3.67
N HIS A 6 -11.34 8.44 3.09
CA HIS A 6 -12.16 8.06 1.93
C HIS A 6 -12.99 6.80 2.13
N ALA A 7 -12.58 5.89 3.01
CA ALA A 7 -13.22 4.57 3.08
C ALA A 7 -14.48 4.56 3.95
N SER A 8 -14.66 5.51 4.88
CA SER A 8 -15.69 5.42 5.93
C SER A 8 -15.68 4.06 6.65
N ALA A 9 -14.47 3.49 6.78
CA ALA A 9 -14.24 2.17 7.35
C ALA A 9 -14.42 2.18 8.87
N GLN A 10 -14.93 1.07 9.40
CA GLN A 10 -14.95 0.85 10.85
C GLN A 10 -13.64 0.21 11.31
N VAL A 11 -13.04 -0.62 10.45
CA VAL A 11 -11.81 -1.35 10.74
C VAL A 11 -10.81 -1.14 9.61
N ILE A 12 -9.60 -0.78 10.01
CA ILE A 12 -8.42 -0.78 9.14
C ILE A 12 -7.42 -1.76 9.75
N ARG A 13 -6.98 -2.75 8.96
CA ARG A 13 -5.94 -3.72 9.33
C ARG A 13 -4.66 -3.40 8.58
N VAL A 14 -3.55 -3.53 9.30
CA VAL A 14 -2.20 -3.39 8.76
C VAL A 14 -1.45 -4.65 9.14
N ASP A 15 -1.08 -5.42 8.13
CA ASP A 15 -0.39 -6.69 8.29
C ASP A 15 0.98 -6.59 7.61
N TYR A 16 2.02 -7.05 8.31
CA TYR A 16 3.37 -7.10 7.77
C TYR A 16 3.91 -8.52 7.87
N GLN A 17 4.46 -9.00 6.78
CA GLN A 17 5.05 -10.32 6.64
C GLN A 17 6.41 -10.19 5.98
N HIS A 18 7.32 -11.11 6.30
CA HIS A 18 8.56 -11.27 5.57
C HIS A 18 8.79 -12.76 5.30
N SER A 19 9.36 -13.07 4.14
CA SER A 19 9.72 -14.44 3.80
C SER A 19 11.13 -14.77 4.29
N GLU A 20 11.45 -16.07 4.41
CA GLU A 20 12.82 -16.53 4.68
C GLU A 20 13.84 -16.07 3.63
N LYS A 21 13.36 -15.79 2.40
CA LYS A 21 14.18 -15.25 1.30
C LYS A 21 14.39 -13.73 1.39
N GLY A 22 13.87 -13.09 2.44
CA GLY A 22 14.04 -11.67 2.73
C GLY A 22 13.04 -10.73 2.03
N GLU A 23 12.11 -11.25 1.21
CA GLU A 23 11.05 -10.41 0.63
C GLU A 23 10.09 -9.93 1.74
N HIS A 24 9.75 -8.65 1.70
CA HIS A 24 8.81 -8.00 2.59
C HIS A 24 7.45 -7.81 1.91
N LEU A 25 6.37 -8.04 2.66
CA LEU A 25 4.99 -7.78 2.25
C LEU A 25 4.28 -6.96 3.33
N LEU A 26 3.90 -5.74 3.00
CA LEU A 26 2.99 -4.91 3.79
C LEU A 26 1.61 -4.92 3.14
N THR A 27 0.58 -5.29 3.88
CA THR A 27 -0.81 -5.28 3.43
C THR A 27 -1.62 -4.33 4.31
N ILE A 28 -2.38 -3.43 3.69
CA ILE A 28 -3.34 -2.56 4.37
C ILE A 28 -4.72 -2.90 3.82
N THR A 29 -5.65 -3.30 4.68
CA THR A 29 -7.02 -3.60 4.30
C THR A 29 -7.99 -2.77 5.12
N ASP A 30 -8.99 -2.16 4.48
CA ASP A 30 -10.11 -1.54 5.17
C ASP A 30 -11.43 -2.25 4.82
N ASP A 31 -12.44 -2.12 5.69
CA ASP A 31 -13.79 -2.66 5.49
C ASP A 31 -14.80 -1.62 5.01
N GLY A 32 -14.30 -0.54 4.39
CA GLY A 32 -15.09 0.61 4.01
C GLY A 32 -15.90 0.43 2.72
N VAL A 33 -16.27 1.56 2.11
CA VAL A 33 -17.05 1.60 0.86
C VAL A 33 -16.25 1.14 -0.36
N GLY A 34 -14.94 0.93 -0.21
CA GLY A 34 -14.03 0.60 -1.29
C GLY A 34 -13.62 1.82 -2.13
N MET A 35 -13.06 1.54 -3.30
CA MET A 35 -12.54 2.56 -4.22
C MET A 35 -13.23 2.47 -5.57
N ASN A 36 -13.84 3.56 -6.02
CA ASN A 36 -14.60 3.62 -7.27
C ASN A 36 -13.71 3.71 -8.52
N SER A 37 -12.50 4.24 -8.39
CA SER A 37 -11.50 4.27 -9.47
C SER A 37 -10.09 4.35 -8.88
N THR A 38 -9.12 3.76 -9.57
CA THR A 38 -7.69 3.93 -9.28
C THR A 38 -7.12 5.21 -9.89
N ASP A 39 -7.91 5.94 -10.68
CA ASP A 39 -7.54 7.24 -11.22
C ASP A 39 -7.56 8.29 -10.13
N GLU A 40 -6.46 9.02 -9.98
CA GLU A 40 -6.39 10.13 -9.05
C GLU A 40 -6.82 11.44 -9.73
N PRO A 41 -7.90 12.09 -9.26
CA PRO A 41 -8.26 13.42 -9.75
C PRO A 41 -7.19 14.45 -9.33
N PRO A 42 -7.07 15.57 -10.06
CA PRO A 42 -6.11 16.63 -9.73
C PRO A 42 -6.20 17.05 -8.26
N GLY A 43 -5.05 17.18 -7.59
CA GLY A 43 -4.96 17.49 -6.16
C GLY A 43 -5.01 16.29 -5.21
N HIS A 44 -5.24 15.08 -5.71
CA HIS A 44 -5.13 13.82 -4.96
C HIS A 44 -3.88 13.10 -5.44
N TYR A 45 -2.89 12.94 -4.55
CA TYR A 45 -1.59 12.36 -4.90
C TYR A 45 -1.25 11.14 -4.03
N GLY A 46 -2.24 10.60 -3.31
CA GLY A 46 -2.01 9.54 -2.33
C GLY A 46 -1.49 8.25 -2.98
N LEU A 47 -2.12 7.80 -4.06
CA LEU A 47 -1.72 6.62 -4.82
C LEU A 47 -0.41 6.85 -5.57
N THR A 48 -0.24 8.01 -6.21
CA THR A 48 0.99 8.37 -6.93
C THR A 48 2.19 8.37 -5.99
N ILE A 49 2.07 9.01 -4.81
CA ILE A 49 3.13 9.00 -3.79
C ILE A 49 3.41 7.56 -3.33
N MET A 50 2.39 6.73 -3.10
CA MET A 50 2.63 5.32 -2.72
C MET A 50 3.36 4.54 -3.82
N ALA A 51 3.01 4.74 -5.08
CA ALA A 51 3.69 4.11 -6.22
C ALA A 51 5.16 4.55 -6.33
N GLU A 52 5.44 5.85 -6.21
CA GLU A 52 6.82 6.37 -6.21
C GLU A 52 7.64 5.80 -5.04
N ARG A 53 7.03 5.67 -3.85
CA ARG A 53 7.70 5.11 -2.67
C ARG A 53 7.98 3.62 -2.85
N ALA A 54 7.05 2.88 -3.47
CA ALA A 54 7.27 1.48 -3.82
C ALA A 54 8.46 1.34 -4.78
N GLN A 55 8.52 2.19 -5.81
CA GLN A 55 9.65 2.20 -6.76
C GLN A 55 10.99 2.50 -6.09
N ARG A 56 11.04 3.44 -5.13
CA ARG A 56 12.27 3.75 -4.37
C ARG A 56 12.77 2.57 -3.52
N LEU A 57 11.88 1.65 -3.16
CA LEU A 57 12.23 0.40 -2.47
C LEU A 57 12.56 -0.74 -3.43
N SER A 58 12.61 -0.48 -4.75
CA SER A 58 12.63 -1.54 -5.79
C SER A 58 11.48 -2.54 -5.63
N GLY A 59 10.36 -2.05 -5.11
CA GLY A 59 9.18 -2.83 -4.80
C GLY A 59 8.04 -2.63 -5.79
N HIS A 60 6.98 -3.39 -5.57
CA HIS A 60 5.74 -3.36 -6.34
C HIS A 60 4.55 -3.08 -5.43
N LEU A 61 3.74 -2.09 -5.82
CA LEU A 61 2.47 -1.77 -5.17
C LEU A 61 1.33 -2.38 -5.98
N THR A 62 0.47 -3.16 -5.33
CA THR A 62 -0.76 -3.70 -5.93
C THR A 62 -1.96 -3.18 -5.16
N LEU A 63 -2.97 -2.73 -5.90
CA LEU A 63 -4.21 -2.24 -5.34
C LEU A 63 -5.36 -3.14 -5.78
N HIS A 64 -6.13 -3.62 -4.81
CA HIS A 64 -7.32 -4.40 -5.03
C HIS A 64 -8.51 -3.58 -4.52
N ALA A 65 -9.25 -2.99 -5.45
CA ALA A 65 -10.55 -2.41 -5.16
C ALA A 65 -11.56 -3.56 -4.98
N GLN A 66 -12.23 -3.59 -3.84
CA GLN A 66 -13.29 -4.56 -3.56
C GLN A 66 -14.62 -3.81 -3.39
N PRO A 67 -15.77 -4.44 -3.65
CA PRO A 67 -17.08 -3.82 -3.41
C PRO A 67 -17.30 -3.39 -1.95
N ARG A 68 -16.53 -3.94 -1.02
CA ARG A 68 -16.54 -3.62 0.41
C ARG A 68 -15.11 -3.53 0.92
N GLY A 69 -14.50 -2.38 0.67
CA GLY A 69 -13.19 -2.03 1.19
C GLY A 69 -12.11 -2.00 0.13
N THR A 70 -10.90 -1.66 0.58
CA THR A 70 -9.72 -1.58 -0.27
C THR A 70 -8.61 -2.40 0.35
N ARG A 71 -7.89 -3.16 -0.48
CA ARG A 71 -6.65 -3.82 -0.08
C ARG A 71 -5.48 -3.26 -0.89
N VAL A 72 -4.48 -2.77 -0.17
CA VAL A 72 -3.22 -2.27 -0.72
C VAL A 72 -2.12 -3.23 -0.30
N GLU A 73 -1.35 -3.74 -1.27
CA GLU A 73 -0.19 -4.59 -1.02
C GLU A 73 1.08 -3.89 -1.51
N LEU A 74 2.10 -3.86 -0.67
CA LEU A 74 3.45 -3.42 -1.04
C LEU A 74 4.42 -4.58 -0.82
N ARG A 75 4.96 -5.10 -1.92
CA ARG A 75 6.05 -6.09 -1.91
C ARG A 75 7.36 -5.40 -2.20
N PHE A 76 8.41 -5.66 -1.44
CA PHE A 76 9.73 -5.10 -1.71
C PHE A 76 10.85 -6.03 -1.24
N PRO A 77 12.00 -6.04 -1.95
CA PRO A 77 13.16 -6.82 -1.54
C PRO A 77 13.76 -6.28 -0.23
N PRO A 78 14.58 -7.09 0.46
CA PRO A 78 15.36 -6.59 1.57
C PRO A 78 16.34 -5.55 1.03
N GLN A 79 16.35 -4.36 1.61
CA GLN A 79 17.36 -3.38 1.25
C GLN A 79 18.71 -3.92 1.75
N PRO A 80 19.76 -4.01 0.90
CA PRO A 80 21.08 -4.35 1.40
C PRO A 80 21.44 -3.34 2.50
N ALA A 81 21.95 -3.83 3.63
CA ALA A 81 22.46 -2.98 4.69
C ALA A 81 23.42 -1.99 4.03
N ARG A 82 23.08 -0.69 4.09
CA ARG A 82 23.94 0.36 3.55
C ARG A 82 25.30 0.18 4.24
N PRO A 83 26.41 -0.03 3.52
CA PRO A 83 27.71 -0.08 4.15
C PRO A 83 27.88 1.20 4.96
N LEU A 84 28.29 1.07 6.23
CA LEU A 84 28.72 2.22 7.02
C LEU A 84 29.98 2.75 6.34
N GLU A 85 29.89 3.92 5.70
CA GLU A 85 31.08 4.72 5.35
C GLU A 85 31.58 5.47 6.58
#